data_AF-A0A9D2P0X4-F1
#
_entry.id   AF-A0A9D2P0X4-F1
#
_cell.length_a   1.000
_cell.length_b   1.000
_cell.length_c   1.000
_cell.angle_alpha   90.00
_cell.angle_beta   90.00
_cell.angle_gamma   90.00
#
_symmetry.space_group_name_H-M   'P 1'
#
loop_
_entity.id
_entity.type
_entity.pdbx_description
1 polymer ?
#
loop_
_entity_poly.entity_id
_entity_poly.type
_entity_poly.pdbx_seq_one_letter_code
_entity_poly.pdbx_strand_id
1 'polypeptide(L)'
;AVIKRMAVDHMHIVGDIFDRGPRADIIMDSLLDYHSVDIQWGNHDILWMGAASGSRTLVATVLANSIHYNNLEVIETGYGISLRPLALFANEVYKDCDCSCFAAKFAGDDADSYTEKDKALAARMHKAITIILFKLEGQKILRNPGFGMEDRLLLDKIDYEHKCITIQGVKYDLADTDFPTVDREHPYDLSPEEDEVINQLTDSFQRSEKLQKHVRFLYSKGSLYKVFNGNLLFHGCIPLTEDGQIMRFSMVGCKNLGGKAFLEHAEAVARQGYYAKPGTPERTAGQDFLWFLWCGRNSPLFGRDRMTTFERRLIKDESAWTEPKNSYYTFYNDPAVCDMLLAEFGLAGPHCHIINGHMPVKSKKGESPFKGGGKLIVIDGGFCRAYQSTTGIAGYTLIYNSNCYRIVSHKPFSGKQEAIKENKDIASTSEVFERMESRVKIAGTDIGSELQHQVDDLKALLHAYRMGEILEDHRG
;
A
#
# COMPACT_ATOMS: atom_id res chain seq x y z
N ALA A 1 -14.00 11.14 -24.95
CA ALA A 1 -12.71 11.22 -24.22
C ALA A 1 -12.38 12.66 -23.80
N VAL A 2 -12.38 13.64 -24.71
CA VAL A 2 -12.00 15.05 -24.43
C VAL A 2 -12.81 15.70 -23.30
N ILE A 3 -14.14 15.59 -23.30
CA ILE A 3 -14.99 16.18 -22.24
C ILE A 3 -14.63 15.66 -20.82
N LYS A 4 -14.33 14.36 -20.69
CA LYS A 4 -13.89 13.78 -19.41
C LYS A 4 -12.52 14.28 -18.97
N ARG A 5 -11.60 14.49 -19.93
CA ARG A 5 -10.29 15.10 -19.68
C ARG A 5 -10.40 16.58 -19.29
N MET A 6 -11.38 17.31 -19.82
CA MET A 6 -11.60 18.71 -19.43
C MET A 6 -12.32 18.87 -18.08
N ALA A 7 -13.03 17.83 -17.62
CA ALA A 7 -13.79 17.88 -16.37
C ALA A 7 -12.91 17.71 -15.12
N VAL A 8 -11.75 17.06 -15.26
CA VAL A 8 -10.79 16.82 -14.19
C VAL A 8 -9.43 17.27 -14.70
N ASP A 9 -8.94 18.38 -14.17
CA ASP A 9 -7.64 18.98 -14.56
C ASP A 9 -6.44 18.16 -14.07
N HIS A 10 -6.56 17.63 -12.85
CA HIS A 10 -5.54 16.79 -12.23
C HIS A 10 -6.21 15.77 -11.30
N MET A 11 -5.71 14.54 -11.30
CA MET A 11 -6.21 13.45 -10.46
C MET A 11 -5.16 13.03 -9.44
N HIS A 12 -5.48 13.18 -8.16
CA HIS A 12 -4.67 12.64 -7.07
C HIS A 12 -5.18 11.25 -6.68
N ILE A 13 -4.32 10.25 -6.68
CA ILE A 13 -4.65 8.90 -6.19
C ILE A 13 -3.92 8.66 -4.88
N VAL A 14 -4.68 8.63 -3.80
CA VAL A 14 -4.14 8.37 -2.46
C VAL A 14 -4.25 6.88 -2.15
N GLY A 15 -3.32 6.12 -2.72
CA GLY A 15 -2.88 4.77 -2.35
C GLY A 15 -3.81 3.58 -2.62
N ASP A 16 -3.20 2.41 -2.45
CA ASP A 16 -3.76 1.05 -2.46
C ASP A 16 -4.52 0.71 -3.75
N ILE A 17 -3.93 0.94 -4.91
CA ILE A 17 -4.49 0.53 -6.21
C ILE A 17 -4.66 -1.00 -6.26
N PHE A 18 -3.71 -1.73 -5.69
CA PHE A 18 -3.69 -3.20 -5.69
C PHE A 18 -4.56 -3.86 -4.60
N ASP A 19 -5.32 -3.09 -3.81
CA ASP A 19 -6.29 -3.61 -2.81
C ASP A 19 -7.77 -3.47 -3.25
N ARG A 20 -8.04 -2.86 -4.43
CA ARG A 20 -9.41 -2.44 -4.80
C ARG A 20 -10.17 -3.39 -5.71
N GLY A 21 -9.64 -4.58 -6.00
CA GLY A 21 -10.37 -5.59 -6.76
C GLY A 21 -9.50 -6.57 -7.53
N PRO A 22 -10.13 -7.45 -8.34
CA PRO A 22 -9.43 -8.57 -8.97
C PRO A 22 -8.53 -8.18 -10.15
N ARG A 23 -8.67 -6.96 -10.68
CA ARG A 23 -8.02 -6.54 -11.94
C ARG A 23 -7.35 -5.18 -11.83
N ALA A 24 -6.44 -5.05 -10.86
CA ALA A 24 -5.61 -3.86 -10.68
C ALA A 24 -4.78 -3.52 -11.94
N ASP A 25 -4.45 -4.51 -12.76
CA ASP A 25 -3.77 -4.32 -14.04
C ASP A 25 -4.57 -3.43 -15.02
N ILE A 26 -5.90 -3.57 -15.05
CA ILE A 26 -6.77 -2.74 -15.91
C ILE A 26 -6.82 -1.29 -15.41
N ILE A 27 -6.81 -1.10 -14.09
CA ILE A 27 -6.77 0.23 -13.47
C ILE A 27 -5.45 0.90 -13.87
N MET A 28 -4.33 0.21 -13.72
CA MET A 28 -3.01 0.72 -14.09
C MET A 28 -2.90 1.06 -15.59
N ASP A 29 -3.44 0.23 -16.49
CA ASP A 29 -3.53 0.53 -17.92
C ASP A 29 -4.30 1.84 -18.16
N SER A 30 -5.41 2.04 -17.45
CA SER A 30 -6.23 3.25 -17.57
C SER A 30 -5.52 4.50 -17.04
N LEU A 31 -4.72 4.37 -15.97
CA LEU A 31 -3.96 5.46 -15.37
C LEU A 31 -2.75 5.87 -16.22
N LEU A 32 -2.11 4.90 -16.87
CA LEU A 32 -1.01 5.15 -17.81
C LEU A 32 -1.42 6.07 -18.96
N ASP A 33 -2.65 5.92 -19.45
CA ASP A 33 -3.21 6.71 -20.55
C ASP A 33 -3.89 8.01 -20.08
N TYR A 34 -3.88 8.28 -18.77
CA TYR A 34 -4.48 9.46 -18.19
C TYR A 34 -3.55 10.66 -18.28
N HIS A 35 -4.12 11.82 -18.59
CA HIS A 35 -3.36 13.01 -18.96
C HIS A 35 -2.59 13.66 -17.80
N SER A 36 -3.12 13.61 -16.57
CA SER A 36 -2.63 14.38 -15.43
C SER A 36 -2.97 13.65 -14.14
N VAL A 37 -1.99 12.93 -13.58
CA VAL A 37 -2.16 12.09 -12.39
C VAL A 37 -0.86 12.02 -11.58
N ASP A 38 -1.01 12.00 -10.26
CA ASP A 38 0.01 11.64 -9.29
C ASP A 38 -0.55 10.62 -8.27
N ILE A 39 0.35 9.90 -7.60
CA ILE A 39 0.00 8.75 -6.76
C ILE A 39 0.73 8.84 -5.42
N GLN A 40 0.01 8.87 -4.30
CA GLN A 40 0.61 8.67 -2.99
C GLN A 40 0.55 7.18 -2.68
N TRP A 41 1.70 6.51 -2.61
CA TRP A 41 1.75 5.06 -2.50
C TRP A 41 1.05 4.55 -1.24
N GLY A 42 0.30 3.46 -1.38
CA GLY A 42 -0.18 2.66 -0.27
C GLY A 42 0.72 1.46 0.03
N ASN A 43 0.43 0.76 1.13
CA ASN A 43 1.19 -0.43 1.50
C ASN A 43 1.01 -1.53 0.44
N HIS A 44 -0.20 -1.69 -0.13
CA HIS A 44 -0.40 -2.67 -1.20
C HIS A 44 0.34 -2.31 -2.49
N ASP A 45 0.51 -1.02 -2.79
CA ASP A 45 1.30 -0.60 -3.95
C ASP A 45 2.78 -0.97 -3.76
N ILE A 46 3.34 -0.66 -2.59
CA ILE A 46 4.73 -0.98 -2.25
C ILE A 46 5.00 -2.49 -2.25
N LEU A 47 4.02 -3.29 -1.79
CA LEU A 47 4.10 -4.74 -1.86
C LEU A 47 4.35 -5.24 -3.29
N TRP A 48 3.58 -4.74 -4.26
CA TRP A 48 3.75 -5.09 -5.68
C TRP A 48 5.01 -4.49 -6.30
N MET A 49 5.37 -3.25 -5.92
CA MET A 49 6.63 -2.62 -6.34
C MET A 49 7.86 -3.42 -5.89
N GLY A 50 7.83 -3.96 -4.67
CA GLY A 50 8.90 -4.78 -4.14
C GLY A 50 8.92 -6.22 -4.69
N ALA A 51 7.76 -6.81 -4.99
CA ALA A 51 7.71 -8.07 -5.74
C ALA A 51 8.34 -7.91 -7.13
N ALA A 52 7.98 -6.85 -7.86
CA ALA A 52 8.57 -6.52 -9.16
C ALA A 52 10.08 -6.23 -9.10
N SER A 53 10.58 -5.78 -7.95
CA SER A 53 12.02 -5.60 -7.72
C SER A 53 12.80 -6.93 -7.58
N GLY A 54 12.11 -8.06 -7.44
CA GLY A 54 12.73 -9.36 -7.17
C GLY A 54 12.90 -9.68 -5.68
N SER A 55 12.16 -9.04 -4.78
CA SER A 55 12.21 -9.41 -3.38
C SER A 55 11.40 -10.69 -3.13
N ARG A 56 12.09 -11.79 -2.82
CA ARG A 56 11.50 -13.12 -2.57
C ARG A 56 10.36 -13.08 -1.55
N THR A 57 10.55 -12.37 -0.43
CA THR A 57 9.51 -12.24 0.61
C THR A 57 8.27 -11.50 0.11
N LEU A 58 8.44 -10.44 -0.69
CA LEU A 58 7.30 -9.67 -1.21
C LEU A 58 6.59 -10.42 -2.33
N VAL A 59 7.31 -11.23 -3.13
CA VAL A 59 6.72 -12.20 -4.06
C VAL A 59 5.86 -13.21 -3.31
N ALA A 60 6.40 -13.83 -2.25
CA ALA A 60 5.66 -14.76 -1.41
C ALA A 60 4.44 -14.09 -0.75
N THR A 61 4.58 -12.83 -0.32
CA THR A 61 3.48 -12.05 0.27
C THR A 61 2.37 -11.74 -0.75
N VAL A 62 2.71 -11.31 -1.97
CA VAL A 62 1.74 -11.10 -3.06
C VAL A 62 0.97 -12.38 -3.34
N LEU A 63 1.67 -13.50 -3.43
CA LEU A 63 1.08 -14.81 -3.72
C LEU A 63 0.18 -15.29 -2.57
N ALA A 64 0.64 -15.21 -1.32
CA ALA A 64 -0.16 -15.58 -0.15
C ALA A 64 -1.46 -14.76 -0.07
N ASN A 65 -1.36 -13.44 -0.24
CA ASN A 65 -2.52 -12.56 -0.24
C ASN A 65 -3.48 -12.88 -1.40
N SER A 66 -2.94 -13.06 -2.61
CA SER A 66 -3.75 -13.30 -3.81
C SER A 66 -4.45 -14.65 -3.75
N ILE A 67 -3.80 -15.71 -3.25
CA ILE A 67 -4.43 -17.00 -3.04
C ILE A 67 -5.47 -16.91 -1.92
N HIS A 68 -5.16 -16.25 -0.80
CA HIS A 68 -6.11 -16.14 0.31
C HIS A 68 -7.42 -15.46 -0.09
N TYR A 69 -7.36 -14.41 -0.92
CA TYR A 69 -8.54 -13.66 -1.38
C TYR A 69 -9.08 -14.12 -2.73
N ASN A 70 -8.60 -15.26 -3.25
CA ASN A 70 -8.97 -15.79 -4.57
C ASN A 70 -8.84 -14.76 -5.71
N ASN A 71 -7.76 -13.99 -5.68
CA ASN A 71 -7.41 -12.99 -6.68
C ASN A 71 -6.24 -13.49 -7.56
N LEU A 72 -6.39 -14.67 -8.17
CA LEU A 72 -5.33 -15.25 -9.01
C LEU A 72 -5.30 -14.64 -10.41
N GLU A 73 -6.43 -14.08 -10.86
CA GLU A 73 -6.55 -13.49 -12.20
C GLU A 73 -5.55 -12.36 -12.44
N VAL A 74 -5.31 -11.49 -11.46
CA VAL A 74 -4.32 -10.40 -11.60
C VAL A 74 -2.91 -10.96 -11.83
N ILE A 75 -2.57 -12.12 -11.26
CA ILE A 75 -1.26 -12.75 -11.40
C ILE A 75 -1.15 -13.46 -12.75
N GLU A 76 -2.04 -14.39 -13.03
CA GLU A 76 -1.93 -15.27 -14.20
C GLU A 76 -2.38 -14.57 -15.48
N THR A 77 -3.54 -13.91 -15.46
CA THR A 77 -4.10 -13.23 -16.64
C THR A 77 -3.59 -11.80 -16.76
N GLY A 78 -3.55 -11.06 -15.65
CA GLY A 78 -3.15 -9.67 -15.63
C GLY A 78 -1.67 -9.48 -15.94
N TYR A 79 -0.80 -10.24 -15.26
CA TYR A 79 0.65 -10.09 -15.38
C TYR A 79 1.36 -11.26 -16.06
N GLY A 80 0.65 -12.31 -16.46
CA GLY A 80 1.23 -13.44 -17.21
C GLY A 80 2.16 -14.32 -16.38
N ILE A 81 2.01 -14.33 -15.05
CA ILE A 81 2.89 -15.06 -14.14
C ILE A 81 2.27 -16.43 -13.85
N SER A 82 2.96 -17.51 -14.23
CA SER A 82 2.47 -18.88 -14.04
C SER A 82 2.63 -19.36 -12.60
N LEU A 83 1.53 -19.86 -12.01
CA LEU A 83 1.55 -20.46 -10.67
C LEU A 83 1.86 -21.96 -10.68
N ARG A 84 2.12 -22.54 -11.86
CA ARG A 84 2.39 -23.97 -12.02
C ARG A 84 3.52 -24.49 -11.12
N PRO A 85 4.68 -23.82 -10.96
CA PRO A 85 5.73 -24.30 -10.06
C PRO A 85 5.24 -24.48 -8.61
N LEU A 86 4.49 -23.50 -8.11
CA LEU A 86 3.90 -23.56 -6.77
C LEU A 86 2.85 -24.66 -6.65
N ALA A 87 2.00 -24.83 -7.67
CA ALA A 87 0.97 -25.87 -7.69
C ALA A 87 1.56 -27.29 -7.68
N LEU A 88 2.65 -27.52 -8.40
CA LEU A 88 3.35 -28.81 -8.41
C LEU A 88 3.99 -29.09 -7.05
N PHE A 89 4.78 -28.15 -6.55
CA PHE A 89 5.43 -28.26 -5.23
C PHE A 89 4.41 -28.51 -4.10
N ALA A 90 3.32 -27.74 -4.07
CA ALA A 90 2.30 -27.88 -3.05
C ALA A 90 1.58 -29.25 -3.14
N ASN A 91 1.38 -29.80 -4.34
CA ASN A 91 0.78 -31.13 -4.49
C ASN A 91 1.71 -32.28 -4.18
N GLU A 92 3.03 -32.08 -4.26
CA GLU A 92 4.02 -33.11 -3.90
C GLU A 92 4.29 -33.11 -2.40
N VAL A 93 4.55 -31.93 -1.82
CA VAL A 93 5.01 -31.80 -0.43
C VAL A 93 3.86 -31.70 0.58
N TYR A 94 2.75 -31.04 0.22
CA TYR A 94 1.60 -30.81 1.11
C TYR A 94 0.39 -31.68 0.76
N LYS A 95 0.60 -32.79 0.02
CA LYS A 95 -0.47 -33.68 -0.46
C LYS A 95 -1.34 -34.22 0.68
N ASP A 96 -0.67 -34.72 1.71
CA ASP A 96 -1.25 -35.48 2.82
C ASP A 96 -1.42 -34.60 4.08
N CYS A 97 -1.06 -33.31 4.00
CA CYS A 97 -1.24 -32.34 5.07
C CYS A 97 -2.70 -31.88 5.17
N ASP A 98 -3.19 -31.67 6.40
CA ASP A 98 -4.41 -30.89 6.60
C ASP A 98 -4.14 -29.44 6.19
N CYS A 99 -4.95 -28.92 5.26
CA CYS A 99 -4.87 -27.55 4.75
C CYS A 99 -6.13 -26.74 5.08
N SER A 100 -7.00 -27.25 5.96
CA SER A 100 -8.28 -26.63 6.33
C SER A 100 -8.12 -25.19 6.81
N CYS A 101 -7.10 -24.90 7.63
CA CYS A 101 -6.76 -23.56 8.09
C CYS A 101 -6.38 -22.60 6.94
N PHE A 102 -5.95 -23.13 5.80
CA PHE A 102 -5.45 -22.38 4.65
C PHE A 102 -6.47 -22.26 3.51
N ALA A 103 -7.75 -22.56 3.77
CA ALA A 103 -8.81 -22.33 2.79
C ALA A 103 -8.79 -20.88 2.26
N ALA A 104 -8.88 -20.74 0.93
CA ALA A 104 -9.06 -19.45 0.28
C ALA A 104 -10.50 -18.93 0.50
N LYS A 105 -10.65 -17.61 0.54
CA LYS A 105 -11.95 -16.93 0.63
C LYS A 105 -12.58 -16.91 -0.76
N PHE A 106 -13.25 -17.99 -1.13
CA PHE A 106 -14.17 -17.99 -2.27
C PHE A 106 -15.43 -17.24 -1.85
N ALA A 107 -15.63 -16.01 -2.34
CA ALA A 107 -16.80 -15.19 -2.03
C ALA A 107 -17.39 -14.59 -3.31
N GLY A 108 -18.72 -14.54 -3.40
CA GLY A 108 -19.45 -13.97 -4.53
C GLY A 108 -20.04 -15.01 -5.49
N ASP A 109 -20.56 -14.51 -6.61
CA ASP A 109 -21.34 -15.29 -7.60
C ASP A 109 -20.53 -16.44 -8.25
N ASP A 110 -19.19 -16.41 -8.17
CA ASP A 110 -18.29 -17.40 -8.75
C ASP A 110 -17.85 -18.49 -7.75
N ALA A 111 -18.28 -18.46 -6.49
CA ALA A 111 -17.89 -19.46 -5.50
C ALA A 111 -18.29 -20.90 -5.91
N ASP A 112 -19.40 -21.02 -6.66
CA ASP A 112 -19.91 -22.29 -7.18
C ASP A 112 -19.22 -22.75 -8.49
N SER A 113 -18.38 -21.89 -9.09
CA SER A 113 -17.63 -22.21 -10.32
C SER A 113 -16.37 -23.05 -10.06
N TYR A 114 -15.88 -23.07 -8.82
CA TYR A 114 -14.68 -23.81 -8.43
C TYR A 114 -15.02 -25.22 -7.97
N THR A 115 -14.34 -26.21 -8.55
CA THR A 115 -14.47 -27.59 -8.10
C THR A 115 -13.80 -27.77 -6.73
N GLU A 116 -14.20 -28.81 -5.98
CA GLU A 116 -13.53 -29.16 -4.72
C GLU A 116 -12.03 -29.45 -4.91
N LYS A 117 -11.61 -29.88 -6.10
CA LYS A 117 -10.20 -30.05 -6.43
C LYS A 117 -9.47 -28.72 -6.52
N ASP A 118 -10.09 -27.69 -7.09
CA ASP A 118 -9.52 -26.35 -7.19
C ASP A 118 -9.38 -25.71 -5.81
N LYS A 119 -10.40 -25.88 -4.95
CA LYS A 119 -10.37 -25.40 -3.56
C LYS A 119 -9.27 -26.08 -2.75
N ALA A 120 -9.13 -27.40 -2.87
CA ALA A 120 -8.07 -28.15 -2.21
C ALA A 120 -6.68 -27.75 -2.69
N LEU A 121 -6.50 -27.56 -4.00
CA LEU A 121 -5.24 -27.10 -4.58
C LEU A 121 -4.88 -25.69 -4.08
N ALA A 122 -5.83 -24.76 -4.09
CA ALA A 122 -5.63 -23.42 -3.58
C ALA A 122 -5.22 -23.44 -2.10
N ALA A 123 -5.86 -24.27 -1.26
CA ALA A 123 -5.50 -24.41 0.14
C ALA A 123 -4.07 -24.96 0.35
N ARG A 124 -3.65 -25.95 -0.45
CA ARG A 124 -2.28 -26.48 -0.42
C ARG A 124 -1.26 -25.44 -0.86
N MET A 125 -1.51 -24.75 -1.97
CA MET A 125 -0.63 -23.68 -2.46
C MET A 125 -0.51 -22.56 -1.43
N HIS A 126 -1.61 -22.21 -0.78
CA HIS A 126 -1.64 -21.21 0.26
C HIS A 126 -0.82 -21.62 1.48
N LYS A 127 -0.96 -22.86 1.96
CA LYS A 127 -0.16 -23.39 3.07
C LYS A 127 1.33 -23.36 2.69
N ALA A 128 1.69 -23.91 1.54
CA ALA A 128 3.06 -23.95 1.04
C ALA A 128 3.70 -22.55 0.98
N ILE A 129 3.05 -21.59 0.30
CA ILE A 129 3.62 -20.24 0.16
C ILE A 129 3.65 -19.46 1.48
N THR A 130 2.72 -19.75 2.40
CA THR A 130 2.69 -19.10 3.72
C THR A 130 3.86 -19.57 4.59
N ILE A 131 4.21 -20.86 4.55
CA ILE A 131 5.39 -21.37 5.26
C ILE A 131 6.69 -20.78 4.67
N ILE A 132 6.80 -20.75 3.34
CA ILE A 132 7.90 -20.06 2.65
C ILE A 132 7.98 -18.58 3.07
N LEU A 133 6.83 -17.90 3.15
CA LEU A 133 6.75 -16.51 3.59
C LEU A 133 7.29 -16.33 5.00
N PHE A 134 6.81 -17.10 5.98
CA PHE A 134 7.25 -16.98 7.38
C PHE A 134 8.76 -17.21 7.55
N LYS A 135 9.33 -18.17 6.79
CA LYS A 135 10.78 -18.38 6.73
C LYS A 135 11.53 -17.17 6.19
N LEU A 136 11.08 -16.64 5.05
CA LEU A 136 11.67 -15.47 4.41
C LEU A 136 11.53 -14.18 5.25
N GLU A 137 10.43 -14.02 5.98
CA GLU A 137 10.26 -12.92 6.95
C GLU A 137 11.24 -13.06 8.10
N GLY A 138 11.42 -14.25 8.66
CA GLY A 138 12.40 -14.50 9.72
C GLY A 138 13.83 -14.18 9.28
N GLN A 139 14.23 -14.63 8.07
CA GLN A 139 15.53 -14.28 7.49
C GLN A 139 15.72 -12.76 7.31
N LYS A 140 14.66 -12.01 6.98
CA LYS A 140 14.71 -10.55 6.87
C LYS A 140 14.87 -9.88 8.22
N ILE A 141 14.12 -10.33 9.22
CA ILE A 141 14.17 -9.80 10.58
C ILE A 141 15.55 -10.02 11.18
N LEU A 142 16.08 -11.25 11.09
CA LEU A 142 17.39 -11.61 11.66
C LEU A 142 18.55 -10.78 11.09
N ARG A 143 18.52 -10.46 9.79
CA ARG A 143 19.57 -9.64 9.16
C ARG A 143 19.34 -8.13 9.29
N ASN A 144 18.16 -7.69 9.73
CA ASN A 144 17.81 -6.27 9.90
C ASN A 144 17.26 -5.99 11.32
N PRO A 145 18.07 -6.15 12.39
CA PRO A 145 17.62 -5.90 13.77
C PRO A 145 17.15 -4.45 14.00
N GLY A 146 17.61 -3.50 13.18
CA GLY A 146 17.16 -2.11 13.23
C GLY A 146 15.67 -1.90 12.91
N PHE A 147 14.95 -2.91 12.42
CA PHE A 147 13.50 -2.81 12.20
C PHE A 147 12.68 -2.98 13.48
N GLY A 148 13.24 -3.56 14.56
CA GLY A 148 12.52 -3.76 15.82
C GLY A 148 11.32 -4.70 15.69
N MET A 149 11.50 -5.79 14.93
CA MET A 149 10.46 -6.76 14.54
C MET A 149 10.76 -8.17 15.07
N GLU A 150 11.70 -8.33 15.99
CA GLU A 150 12.13 -9.62 16.55
C GLU A 150 10.99 -10.35 17.28
N ASP A 151 9.97 -9.62 17.77
CA ASP A 151 8.77 -10.24 18.33
C ASP A 151 7.98 -11.05 17.30
N ARG A 152 8.22 -10.82 15.99
CA ARG A 152 7.59 -11.51 14.86
C ARG A 152 8.37 -12.74 14.38
N LEU A 153 9.50 -13.06 14.99
CA LEU A 153 10.10 -14.39 14.88
C LEU A 153 9.19 -15.36 15.66
N LEU A 154 8.31 -16.08 14.95
CA LEU A 154 7.28 -16.93 15.57
C LEU A 154 7.50 -18.43 15.37
N LEU A 155 8.13 -18.86 14.27
CA LEU A 155 8.35 -20.29 13.99
C LEU A 155 9.24 -20.97 15.05
N ASP A 156 10.21 -20.24 15.61
CA ASP A 156 11.09 -20.70 16.69
C ASP A 156 10.38 -20.85 18.05
N LYS A 157 9.16 -20.28 18.19
CA LYS A 157 8.38 -20.30 19.44
C LYS A 157 7.30 -21.38 19.47
N ILE A 158 7.17 -22.16 18.39
CA ILE A 158 6.16 -23.23 18.30
C ILE A 158 6.62 -24.43 19.12
N ASP A 159 5.76 -24.85 20.04
CA ASP A 159 5.86 -26.13 20.72
C ASP A 159 5.06 -27.17 19.92
N TYR A 160 5.78 -27.95 19.10
CA TYR A 160 5.20 -28.98 18.23
C TYR A 160 4.71 -30.21 19.00
N GLU A 161 5.21 -30.45 20.22
CA GLU A 161 4.80 -31.59 21.04
C GLU A 161 3.41 -31.33 21.64
N HIS A 162 3.22 -30.12 22.19
CA HIS A 162 1.96 -29.71 22.81
C HIS A 162 1.02 -28.95 21.86
N LYS A 163 1.44 -28.74 20.60
CA LYS A 163 0.69 -28.04 19.54
C LYS A 163 0.24 -26.64 19.96
N CYS A 164 1.15 -25.85 20.49
CA CYS A 164 0.86 -24.52 21.01
C CYS A 164 2.02 -23.54 20.77
N ILE A 165 1.79 -22.25 20.98
CA ILE A 165 2.79 -21.19 20.91
C ILE A 165 2.64 -20.26 22.11
N THR A 166 3.76 -19.68 22.59
CA THR A 166 3.71 -18.62 23.61
C THR A 166 4.04 -17.27 22.97
N ILE A 167 3.08 -16.35 22.98
CA ILE A 167 3.23 -14.98 22.46
C ILE A 167 3.00 -14.01 23.61
N GLN A 168 4.00 -13.16 23.89
CA GLN A 168 3.94 -12.16 24.97
C GLN A 168 3.54 -12.75 26.35
N GLY A 169 4.02 -13.96 26.63
CA GLY A 169 3.74 -14.67 27.90
C GLY A 169 2.40 -15.38 27.97
N VAL A 170 1.57 -15.29 26.91
CA VAL A 170 0.29 -16.01 26.82
C VAL A 170 0.44 -17.23 25.92
N LYS A 171 -0.02 -18.38 26.41
CA LYS A 171 -0.01 -19.66 25.68
C LYS A 171 -1.28 -19.79 24.84
N TYR A 172 -1.13 -20.09 23.56
CA TYR A 172 -2.22 -20.29 22.61
C TYR A 172 -2.11 -21.65 21.92
N ASP A 173 -3.22 -22.35 21.79
CA ASP A 173 -3.28 -23.60 21.01
C ASP A 173 -3.24 -23.28 19.50
N LEU A 174 -2.47 -24.08 18.76
CA LEU A 174 -2.34 -23.97 17.32
C LEU A 174 -3.33 -24.92 16.63
N ALA A 175 -4.06 -24.40 15.65
CA ALA A 175 -5.00 -25.15 14.83
C ALA A 175 -4.29 -26.10 13.85
N ASP A 176 -3.03 -25.81 13.52
CA ASP A 176 -2.19 -26.60 12.63
C ASP A 176 -0.72 -26.45 13.04
N THR A 177 0.00 -27.57 13.02
CA THR A 177 1.45 -27.66 13.28
C THR A 177 2.15 -28.61 12.29
N ASP A 178 1.43 -29.08 11.27
CA ASP A 178 1.95 -30.00 10.26
C ASP A 178 2.61 -29.21 9.13
N PHE A 179 3.86 -28.83 9.34
CA PHE A 179 4.66 -28.04 8.40
C PHE A 179 5.85 -28.88 7.90
N PRO A 180 5.67 -29.72 6.86
CA PRO A 180 6.63 -30.75 6.47
C PRO A 180 8.01 -30.22 6.07
N THR A 181 8.10 -28.95 5.70
CA THR A 181 9.36 -28.32 5.28
C THR A 181 10.07 -27.56 6.41
N VAL A 182 9.45 -27.38 7.59
CA VAL A 182 10.07 -26.62 8.68
C VAL A 182 11.02 -27.52 9.47
N ASP A 183 12.31 -27.20 9.41
CA ASP A 183 13.32 -27.76 10.32
C ASP A 183 13.17 -27.10 11.70
N ARG A 184 13.08 -27.89 12.76
CA ARG A 184 12.87 -27.37 14.12
C ARG A 184 14.13 -26.72 14.71
N GLU A 185 15.31 -27.13 14.27
CA GLU A 185 16.58 -26.52 14.73
C GLU A 185 16.87 -25.22 13.97
N HIS A 186 16.47 -25.17 12.69
CA HIS A 186 16.64 -24.03 11.80
C HIS A 186 15.31 -23.61 11.14
N PRO A 187 14.34 -23.10 11.92
CA PRO A 187 12.95 -22.91 11.46
C PRO A 187 12.77 -21.89 10.35
N TYR A 188 13.76 -21.03 10.10
CA TYR A 188 13.72 -20.01 9.05
C TYR A 188 14.47 -20.40 7.78
N ASP A 189 15.10 -21.58 7.75
CA ASP A 189 15.81 -22.04 6.56
C ASP A 189 14.84 -22.63 5.55
N LEU A 190 15.02 -22.26 4.28
CA LEU A 190 14.25 -22.83 3.19
C LEU A 190 14.81 -24.19 2.81
N SER A 191 13.94 -25.15 2.51
CA SER A 191 14.37 -26.38 1.87
C SER A 191 14.92 -26.07 0.46
N PRO A 192 15.75 -26.95 -0.14
CA PRO A 192 16.22 -26.78 -1.50
C PRO A 192 15.08 -26.58 -2.52
N GLU A 193 13.99 -27.33 -2.36
CA GLU A 193 12.80 -27.25 -3.21
C GLU A 193 12.04 -25.94 -3.00
N GLU A 194 11.93 -25.47 -1.75
CA GLU A 194 11.33 -24.15 -1.46
C GLU A 194 12.15 -23.01 -2.08
N ASP A 195 13.49 -23.09 -2.00
CA ASP A 195 14.39 -22.12 -2.61
C ASP A 195 14.23 -22.08 -4.14
N GLU A 196 14.19 -23.25 -4.78
CA GLU A 196 13.97 -23.35 -6.23
C GLU A 196 12.62 -22.74 -6.64
N VAL A 197 11.53 -23.11 -5.98
CA VAL A 197 10.18 -22.63 -6.31
C VAL A 197 10.08 -21.12 -6.18
N ILE A 198 10.54 -20.54 -5.06
CA ILE A 198 10.44 -19.09 -4.88
C ILE A 198 11.38 -18.34 -5.81
N ASN A 199 12.53 -18.89 -6.20
CA ASN A 199 13.41 -18.29 -7.20
C ASN A 199 12.75 -18.27 -8.58
N GLN A 200 12.14 -19.38 -9.02
CA GLN A 200 11.40 -19.44 -10.29
C GLN A 200 10.22 -18.44 -10.32
N LEU A 201 9.48 -18.32 -9.22
CA LEU A 201 8.39 -17.34 -9.10
C LEU A 201 8.94 -15.91 -9.13
N THR A 202 10.02 -15.63 -8.40
CA THR A 202 10.67 -14.32 -8.37
C THR A 202 11.15 -13.90 -9.77
N ASP A 203 11.80 -14.80 -10.49
CA ASP A 203 12.18 -14.61 -11.90
C ASP A 203 10.98 -14.25 -12.77
N SER A 204 9.85 -14.94 -12.58
CA SER A 204 8.62 -14.70 -13.33
C SER A 204 8.06 -13.29 -13.09
N PHE A 205 8.07 -12.81 -11.83
CA PHE A 205 7.68 -11.44 -11.49
C PHE A 205 8.62 -10.40 -12.14
N GLN A 206 9.93 -10.66 -12.13
CA GLN A 206 10.91 -9.75 -12.73
C GLN A 206 10.80 -9.68 -14.26
N ARG A 207 10.44 -10.78 -14.91
CA ARG A 207 10.30 -10.87 -16.37
C ARG A 207 8.94 -10.42 -16.90
N SER A 208 7.94 -10.18 -16.04
CA SER A 208 6.63 -9.67 -16.46
C SER A 208 6.73 -8.22 -16.98
N GLU A 209 6.78 -8.05 -18.30
CA GLU A 209 6.93 -6.72 -18.92
C GLU A 209 5.84 -5.73 -18.51
N LYS A 210 4.58 -6.21 -18.42
CA LYS A 210 3.43 -5.39 -18.02
C LYS A 210 3.58 -4.92 -16.57
N LEU A 211 3.95 -5.83 -15.65
CA LEU A 211 4.19 -5.46 -14.25
C LEU A 211 5.33 -4.44 -14.14
N GLN A 212 6.43 -4.66 -14.86
CA GLN A 212 7.56 -3.74 -14.86
C GLN A 212 7.17 -2.36 -15.42
N LYS A 213 6.34 -2.30 -16.46
CA LYS A 213 5.78 -1.03 -16.99
C LYS A 213 4.94 -0.31 -15.92
N HIS A 214 4.05 -1.02 -15.24
CA HIS A 214 3.19 -0.46 -14.19
C HIS A 214 3.99 0.05 -13.00
N VAL A 215 4.97 -0.71 -12.53
CA VAL A 215 5.82 -0.33 -11.39
C VAL A 215 6.72 0.87 -11.72
N ARG A 216 7.28 0.95 -12.94
CA ARG A 216 7.99 2.16 -13.38
C ARG A 216 7.10 3.39 -13.38
N PHE A 217 5.82 3.24 -13.73
CA PHE A 217 4.85 4.33 -13.66
C PHE A 217 4.54 4.75 -12.22
N LEU A 218 4.38 3.80 -11.29
CA LEU A 218 4.24 4.12 -9.86
C LEU A 218 5.46 4.89 -9.34
N TYR A 219 6.67 4.50 -9.74
CA TYR A 219 7.87 5.26 -9.39
C TYR A 219 7.91 6.65 -10.05
N SER A 220 7.48 6.81 -11.31
CA SER A 220 7.59 8.09 -12.01
C SER A 220 6.52 9.11 -11.61
N LYS A 221 5.32 8.64 -11.26
CA LYS A 221 4.18 9.49 -10.89
C LYS A 221 3.84 9.45 -9.41
N GLY A 222 4.51 8.60 -8.63
CA GLY A 222 4.21 8.47 -7.22
C GLY A 222 5.34 8.79 -6.26
N SER A 223 4.92 9.01 -5.02
CA SER A 223 5.69 9.40 -3.85
C SER A 223 4.97 8.91 -2.58
N LEU A 224 5.59 9.00 -1.40
CA LEU A 224 4.91 8.72 -0.13
C LEU A 224 3.98 9.87 0.27
N TYR A 225 4.32 11.10 -0.13
CA TYR A 225 3.50 12.27 0.11
C TYR A 225 3.56 13.25 -1.06
N LYS A 226 2.59 14.17 -1.12
CA LYS A 226 2.61 15.31 -2.04
C LYS A 226 2.05 16.54 -1.35
N VAL A 227 2.72 17.67 -1.52
CA VAL A 227 2.11 18.97 -1.24
C VAL A 227 1.54 19.52 -2.55
N PHE A 228 0.26 19.91 -2.52
CA PHE A 228 -0.41 20.47 -3.69
C PHE A 228 -1.50 21.48 -3.29
N ASN A 229 -1.35 22.73 -3.72
CA ASN A 229 -2.27 23.84 -3.50
C ASN A 229 -2.67 24.00 -2.02
N GLY A 230 -1.68 24.00 -1.13
CA GLY A 230 -1.90 24.12 0.31
C GLY A 230 -2.34 22.83 1.02
N ASN A 231 -2.48 21.71 0.30
CA ASN A 231 -2.87 20.43 0.89
C ASN A 231 -1.68 19.47 1.01
N LEU A 232 -1.64 18.70 2.08
CA LEU A 232 -0.70 17.59 2.27
C LEU A 232 -1.42 16.26 2.01
N LEU A 233 -1.01 15.53 0.99
CA LEU A 233 -1.58 14.26 0.59
C LEU A 233 -0.64 13.13 1.01
N PHE A 234 -1.13 12.12 1.72
CA PHE A 234 -0.44 10.86 1.96
C PHE A 234 -1.42 9.74 2.31
N HIS A 235 -1.07 8.49 1.98
CA HIS A 235 -1.99 7.36 2.17
C HIS A 235 -2.07 6.87 3.61
N GLY A 236 -0.96 6.41 4.19
CA GLY A 236 -0.96 5.77 5.50
C GLY A 236 -0.96 6.79 6.64
N CYS A 237 0.22 7.06 7.19
CA CYS A 237 0.40 7.88 8.38
C CYS A 237 1.78 8.56 8.39
N ILE A 238 1.90 9.59 9.22
CA ILE A 238 3.21 10.11 9.65
C ILE A 238 3.44 9.52 11.05
N PRO A 239 4.49 8.70 11.27
CA PRO A 239 4.68 8.06 12.56
C PRO A 239 4.83 9.06 13.71
N LEU A 240 4.07 8.85 14.78
CA LEU A 240 4.09 9.67 15.99
C LEU A 240 4.47 8.83 17.20
N THR A 241 5.09 9.46 18.18
CA THR A 241 5.33 8.91 19.53
C THR A 241 4.03 8.81 20.33
N GLU A 242 4.06 8.11 21.46
CA GLU A 242 2.89 7.95 22.34
C GLU A 242 2.39 9.27 22.94
N ASP A 243 3.24 10.30 23.00
CA ASP A 243 2.92 11.67 23.41
C ASP A 243 2.53 12.58 22.24
N GLY A 244 2.36 12.03 21.03
CA GLY A 244 1.83 12.76 19.87
C GLY A 244 2.85 13.64 19.13
N GLN A 245 4.14 13.49 19.42
CA GLN A 245 5.22 14.18 18.71
C GLN A 245 5.67 13.38 17.47
N ILE A 246 6.32 14.04 16.52
CA ILE A 246 6.88 13.36 15.34
C ILE A 246 7.94 12.35 15.80
N MET A 247 7.70 11.07 15.50
CA MET A 247 8.63 10.00 15.83
C MET A 247 9.87 10.09 14.94
N ARG A 248 11.04 9.90 15.56
CA ARG A 248 12.33 9.87 14.86
C ARG A 248 12.90 8.47 14.91
N PHE A 249 13.45 8.03 13.79
CA PHE A 249 13.94 6.68 13.57
C PHE A 249 15.43 6.65 13.34
N SER A 250 16.07 5.58 13.80
CA SER A 250 17.39 5.19 13.35
C SER A 250 17.35 3.74 12.90
N MET A 251 17.63 3.50 11.61
CA MET A 251 17.65 2.19 10.98
C MET A 251 18.71 2.17 9.88
N VAL A 252 18.90 1.05 9.17
CA VAL A 252 19.94 0.95 8.13
C VAL A 252 19.76 2.06 7.08
N GLY A 253 20.77 2.93 6.95
CA GLY A 253 20.74 4.09 6.04
C GLY A 253 20.05 5.35 6.57
N CYS A 254 19.30 5.27 7.68
CA CYS A 254 18.52 6.36 8.26
C CYS A 254 19.03 6.68 9.68
N LYS A 255 19.48 7.92 9.93
CA LYS A 255 19.94 8.35 11.27
C LYS A 255 19.08 9.48 11.80
N ASN A 256 18.32 9.19 12.85
CA ASN A 256 17.49 10.15 13.57
C ASN A 256 16.60 11.02 12.66
N LEU A 257 15.92 10.40 11.68
CA LEU A 257 14.98 11.10 10.78
C LEU A 257 13.55 10.90 11.24
N GLY A 258 12.71 11.93 11.12
CA GLY A 258 11.27 11.87 11.34
C GLY A 258 10.56 12.77 10.33
N GLY A 259 9.23 12.73 10.34
CA GLY A 259 8.40 13.65 9.55
C GLY A 259 8.75 13.62 8.07
N LYS A 260 8.89 14.81 7.47
CA LYS A 260 9.18 14.98 6.04
C LYS A 260 10.49 14.33 5.63
N ALA A 261 11.55 14.52 6.42
CA ALA A 261 12.89 14.00 6.12
C ALA A 261 12.92 12.47 6.10
N PHE A 262 12.13 11.81 6.96
CA PHE A 262 12.02 10.35 6.93
C PHE A 262 11.28 9.85 5.69
N LEU A 263 10.18 10.50 5.29
CA LEU A 263 9.45 10.12 4.07
C LEU A 263 10.33 10.28 2.83
N GLU A 264 11.07 11.37 2.69
CA GLU A 264 11.99 11.58 1.56
C GLU A 264 13.10 10.52 1.51
N HIS A 265 13.65 10.17 2.67
CA HIS A 265 14.60 9.07 2.78
C HIS A 265 13.97 7.73 2.38
N ALA A 266 12.78 7.44 2.89
CA ALA A 266 12.07 6.20 2.59
C ALA A 266 11.75 6.06 1.09
N GLU A 267 11.40 7.15 0.41
CA GLU A 267 11.24 7.18 -1.04
C GLU A 267 12.55 6.88 -1.78
N ALA A 268 13.65 7.47 -1.35
CA ALA A 268 14.97 7.23 -1.94
C ALA A 268 15.38 5.76 -1.81
N VAL A 269 15.18 5.16 -0.63
CA VAL A 269 15.50 3.74 -0.38
C VAL A 269 14.56 2.80 -1.13
N ALA A 270 13.26 3.13 -1.24
CA ALA A 270 12.33 2.39 -2.08
C ALA A 270 12.79 2.33 -3.54
N ARG A 271 13.21 3.48 -4.09
CA ARG A 271 13.79 3.59 -5.45
C ARG A 271 15.08 2.80 -5.57
N GLN A 272 15.96 2.85 -4.56
CA GLN A 272 17.18 2.04 -4.51
C GLN A 272 16.85 0.54 -4.60
N GLY A 273 15.82 0.08 -3.89
CA GLY A 273 15.33 -1.30 -3.95
C GLY A 273 14.90 -1.77 -5.34
N TYR A 274 14.55 -0.86 -6.25
CA TYR A 274 14.13 -1.18 -7.62
C TYR A 274 15.15 -0.82 -8.72
N TYR A 275 16.01 0.18 -8.52
CA TYR A 275 16.97 0.63 -9.54
C TYR A 275 18.43 0.24 -9.27
N ALA A 276 18.81 -0.11 -8.03
CA ALA A 276 20.17 -0.60 -7.76
C ALA A 276 20.45 -1.90 -8.51
N LYS A 277 21.71 -2.16 -8.84
CA LYS A 277 22.11 -3.35 -9.60
C LYS A 277 21.67 -4.63 -8.86
N PRO A 278 21.03 -5.60 -9.53
CA PRO A 278 20.68 -6.88 -8.91
C PRO A 278 21.89 -7.55 -8.24
N GLY A 279 21.68 -8.08 -7.04
CA GLY A 279 22.70 -8.80 -6.26
C GLY A 279 23.65 -7.92 -5.43
N THR A 280 23.52 -6.59 -5.44
CA THR A 280 24.35 -5.73 -4.57
C THR A 280 23.73 -5.54 -3.18
N PRO A 281 24.54 -5.21 -2.15
CA PRO A 281 24.02 -4.92 -0.82
C PRO A 281 22.97 -3.80 -0.80
N GLU A 282 23.14 -2.78 -1.65
CA GLU A 282 22.20 -1.65 -1.78
C GLU A 282 20.84 -2.13 -2.28
N ARG A 283 20.82 -3.06 -3.26
CA ARG A 283 19.60 -3.67 -3.78
C ARG A 283 18.87 -4.45 -2.69
N THR A 284 19.60 -5.31 -1.97
CA THR A 284 19.04 -6.12 -0.88
C THR A 284 18.49 -5.24 0.24
N ALA A 285 19.23 -4.22 0.68
CA ALA A 285 18.78 -3.30 1.71
C ALA A 285 17.50 -2.56 1.29
N GLY A 286 17.42 -2.09 0.03
CA GLY A 286 16.21 -1.46 -0.48
C GLY A 286 15.01 -2.42 -0.56
N GLN A 287 15.23 -3.68 -0.93
CA GLN A 287 14.18 -4.72 -0.94
C GLN A 287 13.70 -5.09 0.46
N ASP A 288 14.59 -5.10 1.44
CA ASP A 288 14.26 -5.30 2.86
C ASP A 288 13.46 -4.13 3.40
N PHE A 289 13.84 -2.92 3.03
CA PHE A 289 13.12 -1.71 3.39
C PHE A 289 11.72 -1.63 2.74
N LEU A 290 11.53 -2.09 1.50
CA LEU A 290 10.20 -2.20 0.88
C LEU A 290 9.29 -3.16 1.66
N TRP A 291 9.84 -4.25 2.22
CA TRP A 291 9.10 -5.14 3.11
C TRP A 291 8.79 -4.48 4.46
N PHE A 292 9.73 -3.73 5.02
CA PHE A 292 9.46 -2.91 6.20
C PHE A 292 8.32 -1.90 5.94
N LEU A 293 8.31 -1.23 4.79
CA LEU A 293 7.22 -0.31 4.43
C LEU A 293 5.86 -1.03 4.33
N TRP A 294 5.83 -2.30 3.93
CA TRP A 294 4.58 -3.08 3.87
C TRP A 294 3.96 -3.36 5.24
N CYS A 295 4.75 -3.80 6.23
CA CYS A 295 4.20 -4.33 7.49
C CYS A 295 4.93 -3.93 8.79
N GLY A 296 5.95 -3.07 8.71
CA GLY A 296 6.73 -2.66 9.87
C GLY A 296 5.93 -1.77 10.84
N ARG A 297 6.11 -1.98 12.15
CA ARG A 297 5.45 -1.24 13.26
C ARG A 297 5.37 0.27 13.08
N ASN A 298 6.44 0.84 12.52
CA ASN A 298 6.60 2.27 12.33
C ASN A 298 6.63 2.69 10.86
N SER A 299 6.18 1.81 9.97
CA SER A 299 6.05 2.16 8.57
C SER A 299 5.02 3.29 8.39
N PRO A 300 5.33 4.29 7.55
CA PRO A 300 4.37 5.33 7.19
C PRO A 300 3.21 4.80 6.34
N LEU A 301 3.23 3.53 5.90
CA LEU A 301 2.19 2.94 5.07
C LEU A 301 1.35 1.87 5.78
N PHE A 302 1.83 1.29 6.88
CA PHE A 302 1.15 0.19 7.56
C PHE A 302 0.23 0.67 8.69
N GLY A 303 0.66 1.64 9.49
CA GLY A 303 -0.23 2.29 10.46
C GLY A 303 -0.62 1.47 11.68
N ARG A 304 -0.01 0.30 11.90
CA ARG A 304 -0.32 -0.63 12.99
C ARG A 304 0.94 -1.15 13.66
N ASP A 305 0.78 -1.58 14.91
CA ASP A 305 1.87 -2.06 15.75
C ASP A 305 2.52 -3.35 15.23
N ARG A 306 1.70 -4.24 14.67
CA ARG A 306 2.12 -5.54 14.13
C ARG A 306 1.08 -6.09 13.15
N MET A 307 1.52 -6.93 12.24
CA MET A 307 0.67 -7.72 11.35
C MET A 307 0.38 -9.08 11.98
N THR A 308 -0.89 -9.47 12.12
CA THR A 308 -1.31 -10.70 12.82
C THR A 308 -1.65 -11.86 11.87
N THR A 309 -1.00 -11.94 10.71
CA THR A 309 -1.27 -12.98 9.70
C THR A 309 -1.09 -14.39 10.24
N PHE A 310 -0.06 -14.62 11.06
CA PHE A 310 0.19 -15.91 11.71
C PHE A 310 -0.95 -16.25 12.68
N GLU A 311 -1.26 -15.32 13.58
CA GLU A 311 -2.26 -15.51 14.63
C GLU A 311 -3.65 -15.76 14.04
N ARG A 312 -4.07 -14.95 13.05
CA ARG A 312 -5.35 -15.12 12.35
C ARG A 312 -5.48 -16.44 11.62
N ARG A 313 -4.35 -17.06 11.25
CA ARG A 313 -4.32 -18.31 10.51
C ARG A 313 -4.33 -19.52 11.43
N LEU A 314 -3.52 -19.47 12.48
CA LEU A 314 -3.16 -20.65 13.27
C LEU A 314 -3.72 -20.62 14.69
N ILE A 315 -4.17 -19.47 15.20
CA ILE A 315 -4.72 -19.34 16.56
C ILE A 315 -6.21 -19.08 16.46
N LYS A 316 -7.05 -19.94 17.05
CA LYS A 316 -8.51 -19.75 17.04
C LYS A 316 -8.99 -18.66 18.00
N ASP A 317 -8.21 -18.37 19.03
CA ASP A 317 -8.50 -17.31 19.99
C ASP A 317 -8.33 -15.93 19.32
N GLU A 318 -9.47 -15.26 19.09
CA GLU A 318 -9.50 -13.96 18.40
C GLU A 318 -8.80 -12.84 19.17
N SER A 319 -8.53 -13.01 20.47
CA SER A 319 -7.78 -12.03 21.25
C SER A 319 -6.36 -11.81 20.69
N ALA A 320 -5.77 -12.84 20.09
CA ALA A 320 -4.46 -12.79 19.44
C ALA A 320 -4.48 -12.08 18.06
N TRP A 321 -5.66 -11.76 17.51
CA TRP A 321 -5.81 -11.19 16.16
C TRP A 321 -5.82 -9.66 16.14
N THR A 322 -5.71 -9.05 17.32
CA THR A 322 -5.76 -7.60 17.45
C THR A 322 -4.48 -7.00 16.88
N GLU A 323 -4.64 -6.05 15.96
CA GLU A 323 -3.55 -5.24 15.43
C GLU A 323 -3.75 -3.81 15.91
N PRO A 324 -3.14 -3.43 17.04
CA PRO A 324 -3.27 -2.09 17.59
C PRO A 324 -2.86 -1.06 16.54
N LYS A 325 -3.64 0.01 16.41
CA LYS A 325 -3.26 1.14 15.56
C LYS A 325 -2.08 1.87 16.21
N ASN A 326 -1.21 2.44 15.38
CA ASN A 326 -0.13 3.28 15.89
C ASN A 326 -0.65 4.62 16.44
N SER A 327 0.22 5.39 17.09
CA SER A 327 -0.12 6.64 17.77
C SER A 327 -0.72 7.69 16.84
N TYR A 328 -0.34 7.71 15.55
CA TYR A 328 -0.92 8.63 14.57
C TYR A 328 -2.45 8.55 14.56
N TYR A 329 -3.04 7.35 14.48
CA TYR A 329 -4.50 7.20 14.47
C TYR A 329 -5.17 7.41 15.84
N THR A 330 -4.38 7.62 16.89
CA THR A 330 -4.89 8.10 18.19
C THR A 330 -4.99 9.63 18.17
N PHE A 331 -3.99 10.31 17.60
CA PHE A 331 -3.86 11.77 17.63
C PHE A 331 -4.39 12.50 16.40
N TYR A 332 -4.70 11.83 15.29
CA TYR A 332 -5.24 12.44 14.06
C TYR A 332 -6.58 13.20 14.25
N ASN A 333 -7.24 13.06 15.39
CA ASN A 333 -8.43 13.85 15.76
C ASN A 333 -8.09 15.18 16.45
N ASP A 334 -6.84 15.38 16.88
CA ASP A 334 -6.38 16.57 17.57
C ASP A 334 -5.96 17.66 16.55
N PRO A 335 -6.64 18.83 16.53
CA PRO A 335 -6.28 19.94 15.64
C PRO A 335 -4.82 20.39 15.79
N ALA A 336 -4.26 20.40 17.00
CA ALA A 336 -2.90 20.86 17.25
C ALA A 336 -1.86 19.93 16.61
N VAL A 337 -2.14 18.62 16.61
CA VAL A 337 -1.31 17.62 15.93
C VAL A 337 -1.43 17.78 14.42
N CYS A 338 -2.63 18.02 13.89
CA CYS A 338 -2.79 18.32 12.47
C CYS A 338 -2.02 19.58 12.03
N ASP A 339 -2.06 20.65 12.81
CA ASP A 339 -1.32 21.88 12.52
C ASP A 339 0.20 21.67 12.59
N MET A 340 0.69 20.91 13.58
CA MET A 340 2.11 20.50 13.65
C MET A 340 2.52 19.72 12.40
N LEU A 341 1.71 18.75 11.97
CA LEU A 341 1.99 17.96 10.78
C LEU A 341 1.97 18.81 9.50
N LEU A 342 1.04 19.76 9.37
CA LEU A 342 1.05 20.69 8.24
C LEU A 342 2.32 21.55 8.24
N ALA A 343 2.70 22.09 9.40
CA ALA A 343 3.88 22.93 9.57
C ALA A 343 5.19 22.20 9.22
N GLU A 344 5.33 20.92 9.55
CA GLU A 344 6.47 20.06 9.17
C GLU A 344 6.68 20.02 7.64
N PHE A 345 5.62 20.19 6.87
CA PHE A 345 5.67 20.19 5.40
C PHE A 345 5.66 21.61 4.80
N GLY A 346 5.81 22.64 5.64
CA GLY A 346 5.83 24.05 5.22
C GLY A 346 4.44 24.61 4.91
N LEU A 347 3.38 23.98 5.40
CA LEU A 347 2.00 24.43 5.21
C LEU A 347 1.48 25.13 6.47
N ALA A 348 0.89 26.31 6.27
CA ALA A 348 0.24 27.06 7.32
C ALA A 348 -0.92 27.88 6.74
N GLY A 349 -2.02 27.96 7.47
CA GLY A 349 -3.16 28.78 7.09
C GLY A 349 -4.51 28.10 7.29
N PRO A 350 -5.61 28.84 7.06
CA PRO A 350 -6.96 28.33 7.23
C PRO A 350 -7.33 27.29 6.15
N HIS A 351 -6.83 27.44 4.93
CA HIS A 351 -7.14 26.61 3.75
C HIS A 351 -6.14 25.46 3.53
N CYS A 352 -5.36 25.12 4.57
CA CYS A 352 -4.42 24.00 4.51
C CYS A 352 -5.04 22.77 5.15
N HIS A 353 -5.04 21.65 4.42
CA HIS A 353 -5.63 20.39 4.87
C HIS A 353 -4.71 19.20 4.64
N ILE A 354 -4.83 18.21 5.51
CA ILE A 354 -4.27 16.88 5.32
C ILE A 354 -5.31 16.03 4.61
N ILE A 355 -4.97 15.44 3.47
CA ILE A 355 -5.81 14.48 2.75
C ILE A 355 -5.20 13.10 2.98
N ASN A 356 -5.91 12.29 3.76
CA ASN A 356 -5.39 11.00 4.23
C ASN A 356 -6.23 9.83 3.71
N GLY A 357 -5.55 8.74 3.36
CA GLY A 357 -6.16 7.49 2.92
C GLY A 357 -6.14 6.40 4.01
N HIS A 358 -6.06 5.15 3.57
CA HIS A 358 -5.83 3.93 4.37
C HIS A 358 -6.97 3.46 5.30
N MET A 359 -7.45 4.30 6.22
CA MET A 359 -8.46 3.88 7.20
C MET A 359 -9.89 4.12 6.69
N PRO A 360 -10.74 3.07 6.56
CA PRO A 360 -12.11 3.23 6.11
C PRO A 360 -12.95 4.01 7.13
N VAL A 361 -13.79 4.94 6.65
CA VAL A 361 -14.68 5.73 7.50
C VAL A 361 -15.94 4.91 7.83
N LYS A 362 -16.17 4.63 9.12
CA LYS A 362 -17.33 3.85 9.58
C LYS A 362 -18.59 4.72 9.65
N SER A 363 -19.05 5.20 8.50
CA SER A 363 -20.20 6.10 8.37
C SER A 363 -21.48 5.53 9.01
N LYS A 364 -21.70 4.21 8.92
CA LYS A 364 -22.79 3.51 9.63
C LYS A 364 -22.78 3.70 11.15
N LYS A 365 -21.61 3.92 11.74
CA LYS A 365 -21.43 4.17 13.18
C LYS A 365 -21.38 5.67 13.52
N GLY A 366 -21.74 6.54 12.58
CA GLY A 366 -21.73 8.00 12.75
C GLY A 366 -20.33 8.62 12.68
N GLU A 367 -19.32 7.90 12.19
CA GLU A 367 -17.97 8.45 12.05
C GLU A 367 -17.93 9.49 10.91
N SER A 368 -17.40 10.69 11.22
CA SER A 368 -17.18 11.75 10.24
C SER A 368 -15.87 11.52 9.47
N PRO A 369 -15.83 11.83 8.15
CA PRO A 369 -14.59 11.88 7.37
C PRO A 369 -13.70 13.06 7.75
N PHE A 370 -14.25 14.08 8.43
CA PHE A 370 -13.49 15.22 8.95
C PHE A 370 -12.93 14.90 10.34
N LYS A 371 -11.62 15.10 10.51
CA LYS A 371 -10.86 14.91 11.75
C LYS A 371 -10.10 16.20 12.08
N GLY A 372 -9.54 16.30 13.28
CA GLY A 372 -8.68 17.43 13.66
C GLY A 372 -9.37 18.79 13.51
N GLY A 373 -10.67 18.88 13.83
CA GLY A 373 -11.44 20.12 13.65
C GLY A 373 -11.65 20.55 12.19
N GLY A 374 -11.55 19.62 11.22
CA GLY A 374 -11.67 19.90 9.78
C GLY A 374 -10.34 20.07 9.06
N LYS A 375 -9.21 19.99 9.78
CA LYS A 375 -7.85 20.07 9.21
C LYS A 375 -7.45 18.80 8.47
N LEU A 376 -8.01 17.64 8.83
CA LEU A 376 -7.72 16.37 8.18
C LEU A 376 -9.00 15.78 7.59
N ILE A 377 -8.92 15.42 6.32
CA ILE A 377 -10.02 14.86 5.54
C ILE A 377 -9.61 13.45 5.13
N VAL A 378 -10.35 12.47 5.66
CA VAL A 378 -10.17 11.07 5.30
C VAL A 378 -10.97 10.79 4.04
N ILE A 379 -10.28 10.31 3.00
CA ILE A 379 -10.90 9.79 1.79
C ILE A 379 -10.72 8.27 1.75
N ASP A 380 -11.74 7.57 1.29
CA ASP A 380 -11.67 6.13 1.06
C ASP A 380 -12.31 5.79 -0.29
N GLY A 381 -11.73 4.86 -1.03
CA GLY A 381 -12.36 4.36 -2.26
C GLY A 381 -13.12 3.08 -1.92
N GLY A 382 -14.34 3.23 -1.46
CA GLY A 382 -15.22 2.13 -1.04
C GLY A 382 -15.91 1.37 -2.19
N PHE A 383 -15.40 1.44 -3.43
CA PHE A 383 -15.86 0.53 -4.49
C PHE A 383 -15.43 -0.93 -4.24
N CYS A 384 -14.49 -1.18 -3.32
CA CYS A 384 -14.14 -2.52 -2.90
C CYS A 384 -15.27 -3.16 -2.06
N ARG A 385 -15.88 -4.23 -2.59
CA ARG A 385 -17.01 -4.95 -1.96
C ARG A 385 -16.71 -5.39 -0.53
N ALA A 386 -15.48 -5.79 -0.22
CA ALA A 386 -15.07 -6.29 1.08
C ALA A 386 -15.29 -5.27 2.22
N TYR A 387 -15.18 -3.98 1.93
CA TYR A 387 -15.30 -2.92 2.94
C TYR A 387 -16.72 -2.34 3.08
N GLN A 388 -17.62 -2.60 2.13
CA GLN A 388 -18.99 -2.06 2.13
C GLN A 388 -19.82 -2.47 3.36
N SER A 389 -19.58 -3.67 3.89
CA SER A 389 -20.21 -4.15 5.13
C SER A 389 -19.87 -3.24 6.31
N THR A 390 -18.63 -2.74 6.35
CA THR A 390 -18.06 -1.94 7.43
C THR A 390 -18.34 -0.44 7.28
N THR A 391 -18.17 0.12 6.08
CA THR A 391 -18.35 1.56 5.81
C THR A 391 -19.82 1.94 5.66
N GLY A 392 -20.61 1.08 4.99
CA GLY A 392 -21.99 1.33 4.60
C GLY A 392 -22.18 2.26 3.40
N ILE A 393 -21.09 2.77 2.83
CA ILE A 393 -21.04 3.58 1.61
C ILE A 393 -19.93 3.04 0.70
N ALA A 394 -19.97 3.41 -0.58
CA ALA A 394 -18.91 3.14 -1.55
C ALA A 394 -17.74 4.14 -1.48
N GLY A 395 -17.70 4.95 -0.43
CA GLY A 395 -16.56 5.78 -0.03
C GLY A 395 -16.65 7.25 -0.42
N TYR A 396 -15.57 7.98 -0.14
CA TYR A 396 -15.46 9.43 -0.27
C TYR A 396 -14.47 9.87 -1.34
N THR A 397 -14.92 10.78 -2.19
CA THR A 397 -14.06 11.52 -3.13
C THR A 397 -14.02 12.99 -2.73
N LEU A 398 -12.82 13.56 -2.63
CA LEU A 398 -12.63 15.00 -2.46
C LEU A 398 -12.51 15.67 -3.83
N ILE A 399 -13.21 16.79 -4.02
CA ILE A 399 -13.11 17.62 -5.22
C ILE A 399 -12.78 19.05 -4.81
N TYR A 400 -11.68 19.56 -5.35
CA TYR A 400 -11.25 20.94 -5.20
C TYR A 400 -11.45 21.70 -6.53
N ASN A 401 -12.01 22.91 -6.46
CA ASN A 401 -12.07 23.83 -7.59
C ASN A 401 -11.84 25.27 -7.11
N SER A 402 -11.77 26.21 -8.06
CA SER A 402 -11.43 27.62 -7.77
C SER A 402 -12.35 28.34 -6.78
N ASN A 403 -13.52 27.77 -6.43
CA ASN A 403 -14.49 28.39 -5.53
C ASN A 403 -14.64 27.65 -4.18
N CYS A 404 -14.30 26.36 -4.12
CA CYS A 404 -14.63 25.54 -2.95
C CYS A 404 -13.94 24.17 -2.94
N TYR A 405 -13.93 23.59 -1.74
CA TYR A 405 -13.77 22.16 -1.54
C TYR A 405 -15.12 21.50 -1.31
N ARG A 406 -15.33 20.33 -1.93
CA ARG A 406 -16.51 19.49 -1.71
C ARG A 406 -16.11 18.04 -1.51
N ILE A 407 -16.75 17.38 -0.55
CA ILE A 407 -16.65 15.94 -0.37
C ILE A 407 -17.88 15.27 -0.96
N VAL A 408 -17.69 14.17 -1.68
CA VAL A 408 -18.75 13.39 -2.31
C VAL A 408 -18.73 12.00 -1.72
N SER A 409 -19.82 11.61 -1.06
CA SER A 409 -20.04 10.24 -0.60
C SER A 409 -20.77 9.45 -1.69
N HIS A 410 -20.26 8.28 -2.06
CA HIS A 410 -20.86 7.41 -3.06
C HIS A 410 -21.62 6.26 -2.38
N LYS A 411 -22.79 5.86 -2.89
CA LYS A 411 -23.46 4.62 -2.46
C LYS A 411 -22.93 3.41 -3.24
N PRO A 412 -23.03 2.17 -2.69
CA PRO A 412 -22.70 0.96 -3.43
C PRO A 412 -23.44 0.86 -4.75
N PHE A 413 -22.75 0.38 -5.79
CA PHE A 413 -23.37 0.05 -7.07
C PHE A 413 -24.07 -1.30 -6.96
N SER A 414 -25.37 -1.36 -7.23
CA SER A 414 -26.19 -2.58 -7.11
C SER A 414 -26.01 -3.57 -8.28
N GLY A 415 -25.10 -3.29 -9.21
CA GLY A 415 -24.75 -4.19 -10.31
C GLY A 415 -25.46 -3.86 -11.62
N LYS A 416 -24.95 -4.42 -12.72
CA LYS A 416 -25.38 -4.07 -14.09
C LYS A 416 -26.85 -4.40 -14.35
N GLN A 417 -27.34 -5.55 -13.88
CA GLN A 417 -28.73 -5.96 -14.09
C GLN A 417 -29.71 -5.05 -13.35
N GLU A 418 -29.46 -4.76 -12.07
CA GLU A 418 -30.34 -3.90 -11.27
C GLU A 418 -30.31 -2.44 -11.75
N ALA A 419 -29.12 -1.93 -12.12
CA ALA A 419 -28.98 -0.60 -12.70
C ALA A 419 -29.80 -0.44 -14.00
N ILE A 420 -29.80 -1.46 -14.88
CA ILE A 420 -30.60 -1.44 -16.12
C ILE A 420 -32.09 -1.61 -15.82
N LYS A 421 -32.45 -2.54 -14.93
CA LYS A 421 -33.86 -2.88 -14.62
C LYS A 421 -34.57 -1.74 -13.89
N GLU A 422 -33.88 -1.09 -12.96
CA GLU A 422 -34.43 -0.05 -12.11
C GLU A 422 -34.04 1.37 -12.56
N ASN A 423 -33.28 1.47 -13.66
CA ASN A 423 -32.76 2.73 -14.21
C ASN A 423 -32.03 3.57 -13.14
N LYS A 424 -31.28 2.88 -12.26
CA LYS A 424 -30.56 3.47 -11.13
C LYS A 424 -29.09 3.70 -11.49
N ASP A 425 -28.58 4.88 -11.17
CA ASP A 425 -27.15 5.21 -11.18
C ASP A 425 -26.59 5.25 -9.74
N ILE A 426 -25.28 5.37 -9.59
CA ILE A 426 -24.62 5.50 -8.29
C ILE A 426 -25.13 6.76 -7.59
N ALA A 427 -26.01 6.58 -6.60
CA ALA A 427 -26.49 7.66 -5.76
C ALA A 427 -25.31 8.25 -4.99
N SER A 428 -25.03 9.53 -5.23
CA SER A 428 -23.96 10.27 -4.56
C SER A 428 -24.54 11.46 -3.83
N THR A 429 -23.98 11.78 -2.66
CA THR A 429 -24.34 12.94 -1.86
C THR A 429 -23.12 13.85 -1.79
N SER A 430 -23.30 15.14 -2.10
CA SER A 430 -22.20 16.10 -2.16
C SER A 430 -22.40 17.16 -1.08
N GLU A 431 -21.33 17.44 -0.34
CA GLU A 431 -21.29 18.47 0.69
C GLU A 431 -20.14 19.43 0.40
N VAL A 432 -20.44 20.73 0.32
CA VAL A 432 -19.42 21.79 0.27
C VAL A 432 -19.09 22.16 1.70
N PHE A 433 -17.91 21.78 2.17
CA PHE A 433 -17.49 22.06 3.55
C PHE A 433 -16.66 23.34 3.65
N GLU A 434 -16.07 23.80 2.55
CA GLU A 434 -15.25 25.01 2.55
C GLU A 434 -15.41 25.82 1.26
N ARG A 435 -15.53 27.14 1.41
CA ARG A 435 -15.63 28.10 0.30
C ARG A 435 -14.45 29.04 0.35
N MET A 436 -13.89 29.31 -0.83
CA MET A 436 -12.83 30.30 -0.98
C MET A 436 -13.44 31.70 -0.84
N GLU A 437 -12.74 32.62 -0.17
CA GLU A 437 -13.18 34.01 -0.02
C GLU A 437 -13.33 34.74 -1.36
N SER A 438 -12.46 34.38 -2.31
CA SER A 438 -12.51 34.84 -3.69
C SER A 438 -12.08 33.72 -4.64
N ARG A 439 -12.43 33.86 -5.92
CA ARG A 439 -12.09 32.84 -6.92
C ARG A 439 -10.56 32.72 -7.04
N VAL A 440 -10.03 31.53 -6.75
CA VAL A 440 -8.61 31.22 -6.90
C VAL A 440 -8.24 31.30 -8.38
N LYS A 441 -7.21 32.11 -8.69
CA LYS A 441 -6.62 32.24 -10.03
C LYS A 441 -5.40 31.33 -10.12
N ILE A 442 -4.97 30.99 -11.34
CA ILE A 442 -3.76 30.19 -11.58
C ILE A 442 -2.54 30.80 -10.87
N ALA A 443 -2.39 32.12 -10.87
CA ALA A 443 -1.29 32.80 -10.18
C ALA A 443 -1.23 32.55 -8.65
N GLY A 444 -2.33 32.09 -8.04
CA GLY A 444 -2.41 31.73 -6.61
C GLY A 444 -2.30 30.22 -6.35
N THR A 445 -1.90 29.42 -7.34
CA THR A 445 -1.67 27.97 -7.20
C THR A 445 -0.18 27.66 -7.28
N ASP A 446 0.20 26.44 -6.89
CA ASP A 446 1.60 25.98 -6.98
C ASP A 446 2.11 26.05 -8.44
N ILE A 447 1.24 25.69 -9.39
CA ILE A 447 1.52 25.82 -10.84
C ILE A 447 1.77 27.27 -11.23
N GLY A 448 0.98 28.22 -10.69
CA GLY A 448 1.21 29.64 -10.92
C GLY A 448 2.57 30.10 -10.42
N SER A 449 2.98 29.63 -9.24
CA SER A 449 4.30 29.94 -8.68
C SER A 449 5.42 29.40 -9.56
N GLU A 450 5.30 28.16 -10.04
CA GLU A 450 6.29 27.55 -10.94
C GLU A 450 6.39 28.30 -12.27
N LEU A 451 5.24 28.64 -12.88
CA LEU A 451 5.19 29.43 -14.12
C LEU A 451 5.81 30.81 -13.92
N GLN A 452 5.60 31.44 -12.77
CA GLN A 452 6.18 32.74 -12.44
C GLN A 452 7.71 32.65 -12.32
N HIS A 453 8.23 31.61 -11.63
CA HIS A 453 9.67 31.38 -11.55
C HIS A 453 10.30 31.16 -12.94
N GLN A 454 9.66 30.35 -13.80
CA GLN A 454 10.13 30.14 -15.19
C GLN A 454 10.16 31.45 -15.99
N VAL A 455 9.14 32.31 -15.82
CA VAL A 455 9.10 33.63 -16.46
C VAL A 455 10.26 34.50 -15.98
N ASP A 456 10.58 34.46 -14.69
CA ASP A 456 11.64 35.27 -14.10
C ASP A 456 13.04 34.77 -14.50
N ASP A 457 13.25 33.45 -14.56
CA ASP A 457 14.46 32.83 -15.10
C ASP A 457 14.68 33.18 -16.57
N LEU A 458 13.62 33.13 -17.40
CA LEU A 458 13.70 33.51 -18.80
C LEU A 458 14.02 35.01 -18.98
N LYS A 459 13.49 35.87 -18.10
CA LYS A 459 13.84 37.31 -18.11
C LYS A 459 15.30 37.52 -17.69
N ALA A 460 15.79 36.79 -16.69
CA ALA A 460 17.18 36.85 -16.27
C ALA A 460 18.12 36.39 -17.39
N LEU A 461 17.79 35.28 -18.07
CA LEU A 461 18.53 34.79 -19.23
C LEU A 461 18.54 35.82 -20.36
N LEU A 462 17.39 36.42 -20.69
CA LEU A 462 17.31 37.47 -21.70
C LEU A 462 18.13 38.70 -21.33
N HIS A 463 18.19 39.06 -20.05
CA HIS A 463 19.03 40.15 -19.56
C HIS A 463 20.52 39.82 -19.72
N ALA A 464 20.95 38.62 -19.34
CA ALA A 464 22.32 38.16 -19.49
C ALA A 464 22.79 38.15 -20.96
N TYR A 465 21.93 37.73 -21.90
CA TYR A 465 22.20 37.86 -23.34
C TYR A 465 22.37 39.31 -23.78
N ARG A 466 21.48 40.21 -23.34
CA ARG A 466 21.55 41.64 -23.69
C ARG A 466 22.78 42.34 -23.13
N MET A 467 23.27 41.89 -21.97
CA MET A 467 24.47 42.41 -21.33
C MET A 467 25.76 41.76 -21.83
N GLY A 468 25.67 40.73 -22.69
CA GLY A 468 26.82 40.00 -23.21
C GLY A 468 27.49 39.08 -22.19
N GLU A 469 26.82 38.78 -21.07
CA GLU A 469 27.30 37.84 -20.05
C GLU A 469 27.18 36.38 -20.52
N ILE A 470 26.22 36.12 -21.42
CA ILE A 470 26.06 34.85 -22.12
C ILE A 470 26.14 35.14 -23.62
N LEU A 471 27.04 34.45 -24.32
CA LEU A 471 27.20 34.56 -25.78
C LEU A 471 26.17 33.69 -26.49
N GLU A 472 25.59 34.19 -27.59
CA GLU A 472 24.83 33.34 -28.51
C GLU A 472 25.79 32.34 -29.17
N ASP A 473 25.58 31.04 -28.93
CA ASP A 473 26.27 30.00 -29.67
C ASP A 473 25.53 29.78 -31.00
N HIS A 474 26.10 30.27 -32.09
CA HIS A 474 25.56 30.07 -33.44
C HIS A 474 25.96 28.72 -34.06
N ARG A 475 26.56 27.79 -33.31
CA ARG A 475 26.87 26.44 -33.81
C ARG A 475 25.70 25.49 -33.60
N GLY A 476 24.76 25.55 -34.53
CA GLY A 476 23.85 24.44 -34.83
C GLY A 476 24.49 23.46 -35.81
#